data_AF-A0A976PGP7-F1
#
_entry.id   AF-A0A976PGP7-F1
#
_cell.length_a   1.000
_cell.length_b   1.000
_cell.length_c   1.000
_cell.angle_alpha   90.00
_cell.angle_beta   90.00
_cell.angle_gamma   90.00
#
_symmetry.space_group_name_H-M   'P 1'
#
loop_
_entity.id
_entity.type
_entity.pdbx_description
1 polymer ?
#
loop_
_entity_poly.entity_id
_entity_poly.type
_entity_poly.pdbx_seq_one_letter_code
_entity_poly.pdbx_strand_id
1 'polypeptide(L)'
;MKQTYFNDSSSQKEALINEFKGNLFEYLLGHSMARKRGIESRFIQSFGGELRSRLSEYESWLRVHDQELIYALPTLAEACSAKLDQLLGDTKIQNILVMGKIGSAGGNDHFKEADLLILSEDEKVIPVSLKLCKAHSFVNTKSAGVKSFIEKYFTPFRRALEFQTELNQRVELSFLSMAKTLHDMAGLNYQNGFDQRWKDAGLPELPGQLEKEMNAVVVESYRPVIAKIREILLIFHKEDPVLFQRCLRPLLGFGKQGLVQLTCYHQVKDGKKYQLYSIDMSSGENLENDMTDCIFEQENPDISSFQINCGEVSLQIRVKPMNKFTSMAHKINCSIKNH
;
A
#
# COMPACT_ATOMS: atom_id res chain seq x y z
N MET A 1 -16.27 0.40 -28.17
CA MET A 1 -15.91 1.53 -27.29
C MET A 1 -16.88 1.57 -26.13
N LYS A 2 -16.47 1.19 -24.92
CA LYS A 2 -17.24 1.50 -23.71
C LYS A 2 -16.74 2.85 -23.21
N GLN A 3 -17.56 3.90 -23.33
CA GLN A 3 -17.35 5.13 -22.59
C GLN A 3 -17.48 4.80 -21.11
N THR A 4 -16.37 4.77 -20.39
CA THR A 4 -16.35 4.72 -18.93
C THR A 4 -16.79 6.10 -18.44
N TYR A 5 -18.04 6.20 -18.01
CA TYR A 5 -18.51 7.35 -17.25
C TYR A 5 -17.78 7.36 -15.90
N PHE A 6 -16.75 8.21 -15.77
CA PHE A 6 -16.12 8.50 -14.49
C PHE A 6 -17.06 9.40 -13.70
N ASN A 7 -17.54 8.93 -12.55
CA ASN A 7 -18.36 9.76 -11.67
C ASN A 7 -17.43 10.64 -10.82
N ASP A 8 -17.61 11.95 -10.89
CA ASP A 8 -16.56 12.96 -10.65
C ASP A 8 -16.37 13.32 -9.15
N SER A 9 -16.10 12.33 -8.29
CA SER A 9 -15.71 12.64 -6.90
C SER A 9 -14.22 12.96 -6.80
N SER A 10 -13.85 13.98 -6.02
CA SER A 10 -12.45 14.37 -5.80
C SER A 10 -11.56 13.21 -5.35
N SER A 11 -12.12 12.29 -4.56
CA SER A 11 -11.47 11.06 -4.09
C SER A 11 -11.19 10.05 -5.21
N GLN A 12 -12.07 9.92 -6.20
CA GLN A 12 -11.85 9.05 -7.35
C GLN A 12 -10.76 9.62 -8.26
N LYS A 13 -10.79 10.94 -8.48
CA LYS A 13 -9.75 11.64 -9.24
C LYS A 13 -8.37 11.46 -8.60
N GLU A 14 -8.27 11.62 -7.28
CA GLU A 14 -7.01 11.42 -6.55
C GLU A 14 -6.52 9.96 -6.63
N ALA A 15 -7.43 8.98 -6.53
CA ALA A 15 -7.09 7.57 -6.69
C ALA A 15 -6.53 7.27 -8.08
N LEU A 16 -7.13 7.82 -9.14
CA LEU A 16 -6.65 7.69 -10.52
C LEU A 16 -5.28 8.35 -10.71
N ILE A 17 -5.08 9.57 -10.20
CA ILE A 17 -3.78 10.24 -10.23
C ILE A 17 -2.71 9.37 -9.58
N ASN A 18 -3.00 8.81 -8.39
CA ASN A 18 -2.06 7.96 -7.67
C ASN A 18 -1.74 6.65 -8.39
N GLU A 19 -2.72 6.06 -9.09
CA GLU A 19 -2.48 4.86 -9.91
C GLU A 19 -1.64 5.19 -11.15
N PHE A 20 -2.02 6.22 -11.90
CA PHE A 20 -1.35 6.57 -13.16
C PHE A 20 0.08 7.05 -12.93
N LYS A 21 0.30 7.86 -11.88
CA LYS A 21 1.64 8.35 -11.54
C LYS A 21 2.59 7.20 -11.17
N GLY A 22 2.11 6.19 -10.45
CA GLY A 22 2.92 5.04 -10.04
C GLY A 22 3.41 4.24 -11.26
N ASN A 23 2.47 3.84 -12.12
CA ASN A 23 2.80 3.04 -13.32
C ASN A 23 3.74 3.80 -14.29
N LEU A 24 3.51 5.10 -14.48
CA LEU A 24 4.40 5.92 -15.32
C LEU A 24 5.78 6.10 -14.69
N PHE A 25 5.84 6.30 -13.37
CA PHE A 25 7.10 6.42 -12.64
C PHE A 25 7.94 5.14 -12.72
N GLU A 26 7.32 3.97 -12.56
CA GLU A 26 7.99 2.66 -12.73
C GLU A 26 8.62 2.52 -14.11
N TYR A 27 7.86 2.83 -15.16
CA TYR A 27 8.37 2.81 -16.54
C TYR A 27 9.53 3.78 -16.76
N LEU A 28 9.36 5.05 -16.35
CA LEU A 28 10.37 6.09 -16.55
C LEU A 28 11.67 5.77 -15.83
N LEU A 29 11.59 5.19 -14.63
CA LEU A 29 12.77 4.77 -13.87
C LEU A 29 13.51 3.64 -14.61
N GLY A 30 12.78 2.59 -15.01
CA GLY A 30 13.34 1.47 -15.75
C GLY A 30 13.98 1.90 -17.07
N HIS A 31 13.31 2.80 -17.80
CA HIS A 31 13.81 3.37 -19.05
C HIS A 31 15.08 4.20 -18.85
N SER A 32 15.09 5.10 -17.83
CA SER A 32 16.27 5.89 -17.47
C SER A 32 17.48 5.01 -17.15
N MET A 33 17.29 3.95 -16.36
CA MET A 33 18.35 2.99 -16.06
C MET A 33 18.83 2.25 -17.30
N ALA A 34 17.92 1.75 -18.13
CA ALA A 34 18.26 1.02 -19.34
C ALA A 34 19.09 1.88 -20.31
N ARG A 35 18.74 3.16 -20.44
CA ARG A 35 19.49 4.13 -21.24
C ARG A 35 20.90 4.36 -20.70
N LYS A 36 21.06 4.58 -19.38
CA LYS A 36 22.37 4.76 -18.74
C LYS A 36 23.28 3.54 -18.88
N ARG A 37 22.69 2.33 -18.86
CA ARG A 37 23.42 1.06 -18.97
C ARG A 37 23.58 0.55 -20.41
N GLY A 38 23.14 1.31 -21.42
CA GLY A 38 23.28 0.92 -22.83
C GLY A 38 22.42 -0.28 -23.26
N ILE A 39 21.35 -0.60 -22.52
CA ILE A 39 20.45 -1.73 -22.77
C ILE A 39 19.02 -1.29 -23.16
N GLU A 40 18.87 -0.03 -23.55
CA GLU A 40 17.58 0.58 -23.90
C GLU A 40 16.81 -0.22 -24.95
N SER A 41 17.48 -0.74 -25.99
CA SER A 41 16.84 -1.55 -27.02
C SER A 41 16.17 -2.81 -26.46
N ARG A 42 16.83 -3.50 -25.51
CA ARG A 42 16.28 -4.69 -24.84
C ARG A 42 15.10 -4.33 -23.95
N PHE A 43 15.20 -3.22 -23.21
CA PHE A 43 14.11 -2.71 -22.38
C PHE A 43 12.88 -2.34 -23.21
N ILE A 44 13.05 -1.67 -24.35
CA ILE A 44 11.93 -1.33 -25.23
C ILE A 44 11.31 -2.60 -25.85
N GLN A 45 12.14 -3.58 -26.21
CA GLN A 45 11.64 -4.86 -26.74
C GLN A 45 10.85 -5.68 -25.71
N SER A 46 11.15 -5.56 -24.42
CA SER A 46 10.33 -6.16 -23.35
C SER A 46 9.02 -5.38 -23.12
N PHE A 47 8.88 -4.18 -23.70
CA PHE A 47 7.71 -3.31 -23.64
C PHE A 47 6.90 -3.34 -24.93
N GLY A 48 5.78 -4.08 -24.94
CA GLY A 48 4.91 -4.19 -26.12
C GLY A 48 3.42 -4.32 -25.81
N GLY A 49 2.60 -4.16 -26.84
CA GLY A 49 1.17 -4.48 -26.81
C GLY A 49 0.31 -3.61 -25.87
N GLU A 50 -0.42 -4.27 -24.97
CA GLU A 50 -1.39 -3.66 -24.07
C GLU A 50 -0.75 -2.66 -23.09
N LEU A 51 0.42 -3.00 -22.53
CA LEU A 51 1.07 -2.17 -21.52
C LEU A 51 1.44 -0.78 -22.06
N ARG A 52 1.99 -0.72 -23.27
CA ARG A 52 2.31 0.56 -23.95
C ARG A 52 1.06 1.40 -24.19
N SER A 53 -0.02 0.76 -24.61
CA SER A 53 -1.31 1.44 -24.86
C SER A 53 -1.85 2.05 -23.57
N ARG A 54 -1.83 1.31 -22.46
CA ARG A 54 -2.28 1.78 -21.14
C ARG A 54 -1.43 2.92 -20.60
N LEU A 55 -0.10 2.84 -20.70
CA LEU A 55 0.76 3.96 -20.28
C LEU A 55 0.48 5.24 -21.09
N SER A 56 0.21 5.10 -22.39
CA SER A 56 -0.15 6.24 -23.25
C SER A 56 -1.50 6.86 -22.84
N GLU A 57 -2.47 6.04 -22.44
CA GLU A 57 -3.76 6.50 -21.90
C GLU A 57 -3.57 7.21 -20.54
N TYR A 58 -2.77 6.64 -19.64
CA TYR A 58 -2.48 7.22 -18.32
C TYR A 58 -1.79 8.58 -18.46
N GLU A 59 -0.79 8.68 -19.34
CA GLU A 59 -0.11 9.93 -19.66
C GLU A 59 -1.08 10.97 -20.23
N SER A 60 -1.88 10.60 -21.23
CA SER A 60 -2.86 11.49 -21.86
C SER A 60 -3.88 12.03 -20.86
N TRP A 61 -4.35 11.17 -19.95
CA TRP A 61 -5.27 11.58 -18.90
C TRP A 61 -4.60 12.55 -17.91
N LEU A 62 -3.37 12.26 -17.46
CA LEU A 62 -2.65 13.13 -16.55
C LEU A 62 -2.29 14.49 -17.16
N ARG A 63 -2.00 14.56 -18.47
CA ARG A 63 -1.77 15.86 -19.15
C ARG A 63 -2.94 16.83 -18.98
N VAL A 64 -4.16 16.32 -18.90
CA VAL A 64 -5.38 17.12 -18.72
C VAL A 64 -5.64 17.42 -17.24
N HIS A 65 -5.33 16.49 -16.33
CA HIS A 65 -5.78 16.57 -14.94
C HIS A 65 -4.70 17.01 -13.95
N ASP A 66 -3.42 16.84 -14.28
CA ASP A 66 -2.25 17.27 -13.49
C ASP A 66 -0.99 17.41 -14.38
N GLN A 67 -0.90 18.53 -15.08
CA GLN A 67 0.18 18.79 -16.03
C GLN A 67 1.56 18.94 -15.34
N GLU A 68 1.59 19.52 -14.13
CA GLU A 68 2.83 19.67 -13.35
C GLU A 68 3.46 18.31 -13.04
N LEU A 69 2.63 17.30 -12.71
CA LEU A 69 3.09 15.95 -12.44
C LEU A 69 3.78 15.31 -13.66
N ILE A 70 3.21 15.47 -14.87
CA ILE A 70 3.81 14.94 -16.10
C ILE A 70 5.22 15.51 -16.34
N TYR A 71 5.43 16.80 -16.07
CA TYR A 71 6.75 17.41 -16.22
C TYR A 71 7.74 16.99 -15.13
N ALA A 72 7.26 16.74 -13.92
CA ALA A 72 8.12 16.37 -12.79
C ALA A 72 8.54 14.89 -12.81
N LEU A 73 7.67 13.99 -13.30
CA LEU A 73 7.89 12.55 -13.27
C LEU A 73 9.25 12.10 -13.87
N PRO A 74 9.67 12.58 -15.06
CA PRO A 74 10.98 12.21 -15.61
C PRO A 74 12.14 12.61 -14.70
N THR A 75 12.13 13.82 -14.15
CA THR A 75 13.21 14.31 -13.26
C THR A 75 13.28 13.50 -11.97
N LEU A 76 12.14 13.14 -11.38
CA LEU A 76 12.09 12.29 -10.20
C LEU A 76 12.62 10.88 -10.50
N ALA A 77 12.22 10.32 -11.64
CA ALA A 77 12.65 8.99 -12.08
C ALA A 77 14.16 8.93 -12.36
N GLU A 78 14.73 9.96 -12.99
CA GLU A 78 16.16 10.08 -13.26
C GLU A 78 17.00 10.12 -11.97
N ALA A 79 16.53 10.87 -10.96
CA ALA A 79 17.17 10.96 -9.66
C ALA A 79 17.16 9.61 -8.92
N CYS A 80 16.03 8.90 -8.95
CA CYS A 80 15.90 7.55 -8.39
C CYS A 80 16.76 6.52 -9.15
N SER A 81 16.79 6.61 -10.48
CA SER A 81 17.68 5.79 -11.32
C SER A 81 19.14 6.01 -10.95
N ALA A 82 19.58 7.24 -10.69
CA ALA A 82 20.95 7.52 -10.25
C ALA A 82 21.26 6.88 -8.89
N LYS A 83 20.31 6.89 -7.95
CA LYS A 83 20.48 6.26 -6.63
C LYS A 83 20.59 4.73 -6.74
N LEU A 84 19.77 4.10 -7.58
CA LEU A 84 19.88 2.67 -7.86
C LEU A 84 21.19 2.32 -8.57
N ASP A 85 21.65 3.15 -9.52
CA ASP A 85 22.94 2.91 -10.19
C ASP A 85 24.12 2.92 -9.21
N GLN A 86 24.08 3.77 -8.19
CA GLN A 86 25.08 3.76 -7.11
C GLN A 86 25.08 2.44 -6.34
N LEU A 87 23.91 1.85 -6.07
CA LEU A 87 23.80 0.54 -5.41
C LEU A 87 24.37 -0.58 -6.28
N LEU A 88 24.07 -0.55 -7.57
CA LEU A 88 24.47 -1.61 -8.51
C LEU A 88 25.97 -1.54 -8.86
N GLY A 89 26.59 -0.36 -8.74
CA GLY A 89 27.99 -0.14 -9.09
C GLY A 89 28.31 -0.65 -10.49
N ASP A 90 29.34 -1.48 -10.59
CA ASP A 90 29.84 -2.05 -11.85
C ASP A 90 29.10 -3.33 -12.29
N THR A 91 28.00 -3.68 -11.62
CA THR A 91 27.21 -4.87 -11.98
C THR A 91 26.71 -4.73 -13.42
N LYS A 92 27.03 -5.71 -14.26
CA LYS A 92 26.60 -5.75 -15.65
C LYS A 92 25.14 -6.17 -15.73
N ILE A 93 24.30 -5.25 -16.21
CA ILE A 93 22.86 -5.47 -16.32
C ILE A 93 22.54 -6.01 -17.71
N GLN A 94 21.91 -7.18 -17.75
CA GLN A 94 21.44 -7.81 -18.99
C GLN A 94 20.12 -7.19 -19.45
N ASN A 95 19.18 -6.99 -18.53
CA ASN A 95 17.84 -6.48 -18.81
C ASN A 95 17.16 -5.88 -17.58
N ILE A 96 16.12 -5.07 -17.81
CA ILE A 96 15.23 -4.53 -16.77
C ILE A 96 13.80 -4.83 -17.19
N LEU A 97 13.01 -5.40 -16.29
CA LEU A 97 11.60 -5.73 -16.51
C LEU A 97 10.72 -4.90 -15.58
N VAL A 98 9.68 -4.27 -16.13
CA VAL A 98 8.61 -3.65 -15.33
C VAL A 98 7.52 -4.70 -15.13
N MET A 99 7.25 -5.06 -13.89
CA MET A 99 6.32 -6.15 -13.59
C MET A 99 4.85 -5.73 -13.80
N GLY A 100 4.54 -4.47 -13.43
CA GLY A 100 3.18 -3.93 -13.44
C GLY A 100 2.15 -4.82 -12.72
N LYS A 101 0.87 -4.42 -12.75
CA LYS A 101 -0.24 -5.29 -12.29
C LYS A 101 -0.54 -6.46 -13.25
N ILE A 102 0.23 -6.65 -14.32
CA ILE A 102 -0.03 -7.61 -15.41
C ILE A 102 0.72 -8.93 -15.17
N GLY A 103 1.91 -8.89 -14.56
CA GLY A 103 2.66 -10.09 -14.19
C GLY A 103 2.05 -10.91 -13.03
N SER A 104 1.05 -10.37 -12.33
CA SER A 104 0.43 -11.00 -11.15
C SER A 104 -0.43 -12.22 -11.49
N ALA A 105 -0.81 -12.40 -12.76
CA ALA A 105 -1.61 -13.54 -13.22
C ALA A 105 -0.78 -14.83 -13.41
N GLY A 106 0.55 -14.72 -13.50
CA GLY A 106 1.46 -15.81 -13.80
C GLY A 106 2.13 -16.44 -12.58
N GLY A 107 1.37 -16.78 -11.52
CA GLY A 107 1.72 -17.80 -10.51
C GLY A 107 2.99 -17.64 -9.65
N ASN A 108 3.94 -16.76 -9.95
CA ASN A 108 5.22 -16.69 -9.24
C ASN A 108 5.12 -15.76 -8.02
N ASP A 109 4.76 -16.34 -6.88
CA ASP A 109 4.70 -15.68 -5.56
C ASP A 109 6.03 -15.06 -5.09
N HIS A 110 7.14 -15.33 -5.78
CA HIS A 110 8.47 -14.88 -5.41
C HIS A 110 8.69 -13.37 -5.59
N PHE A 111 8.03 -12.72 -6.57
CA PHE A 111 8.30 -11.32 -6.93
C PHE A 111 7.07 -10.39 -6.85
N LYS A 112 6.00 -10.80 -6.16
CA LYS A 112 4.73 -10.03 -6.10
C LYS A 112 4.83 -8.63 -5.46
N GLU A 113 5.92 -8.34 -4.75
CA GLU A 113 6.17 -7.03 -4.12
C GLU A 113 7.11 -6.14 -4.96
N ALA A 114 7.69 -6.67 -6.03
CA ALA A 114 8.60 -5.94 -6.89
C ALA A 114 7.84 -5.24 -8.02
N ASP A 115 8.19 -3.98 -8.25
CA ASP A 115 7.68 -3.16 -9.35
C ASP A 115 8.64 -3.25 -10.56
N LEU A 116 9.94 -3.39 -10.29
CA LEU A 116 10.99 -3.71 -11.27
C LEU A 116 11.77 -4.97 -10.91
N LEU A 117 12.21 -5.70 -11.94
CA LEU A 117 13.25 -6.72 -11.82
C LEU A 117 14.47 -6.31 -12.64
N ILE A 118 15.61 -6.25 -11.99
CA ILE A 118 16.90 -6.01 -12.65
C ILE A 118 17.58 -7.37 -12.79
N LEU A 119 17.89 -7.74 -14.04
CA LEU A 119 18.55 -9.00 -14.38
C LEU A 119 20.00 -8.69 -14.72
N SER A 120 20.94 -9.24 -13.96
CA SER A 120 22.37 -9.12 -14.24
C SER A 120 22.86 -10.26 -15.14
N GLU A 121 24.04 -10.07 -15.75
CA GLU A 121 24.68 -11.10 -16.59
C GLU A 121 25.10 -12.36 -15.81
N ASP A 122 25.27 -12.26 -14.48
CA ASP A 122 25.56 -13.40 -13.59
C ASP A 122 24.29 -14.10 -13.06
N GLU A 123 23.18 -13.94 -13.78
CA GLU A 123 21.86 -14.53 -13.48
C GLU A 123 21.26 -14.13 -12.12
N LYS A 124 21.80 -13.10 -11.46
CA LYS A 124 21.17 -12.54 -10.25
C LYS A 124 19.96 -11.70 -10.63
N VAL A 125 18.90 -11.88 -9.86
CA VAL A 125 17.67 -11.07 -9.95
C VAL A 125 17.64 -10.14 -8.76
N ILE A 126 17.61 -8.84 -9.02
CA ILE A 126 17.48 -7.81 -7.99
C ILE A 126 16.05 -7.25 -8.09
N PRO A 127 15.14 -7.68 -7.20
CA PRO A 127 13.79 -7.14 -7.15
C PRO A 127 13.81 -5.75 -6.49
N VAL A 128 13.10 -4.81 -7.11
CA VAL A 128 12.99 -3.43 -6.61
C VAL A 128 11.52 -3.07 -6.45
N SER A 129 11.10 -2.66 -5.24
CA SER A 129 9.82 -2.00 -5.02
C SER A 129 9.99 -0.49 -5.06
N LEU A 130 9.10 0.19 -5.78
CA LEU A 130 9.13 1.62 -6.01
C LEU A 130 7.94 2.30 -5.32
N LYS A 131 8.20 3.42 -4.65
CA LYS A 131 7.17 4.27 -4.06
C LYS A 131 7.41 5.72 -4.44
N LEU A 132 6.35 6.41 -4.86
CA LEU A 132 6.36 7.85 -5.10
C LEU A 132 5.37 8.52 -4.16
N CYS A 133 5.89 9.20 -3.13
CA CYS A 133 5.12 9.68 -2.00
C CYS A 133 5.36 11.16 -1.73
N LYS A 134 4.40 11.82 -1.07
CA LYS A 134 4.59 13.18 -0.58
C LYS A 134 5.53 13.15 0.63
N ALA A 135 6.41 14.14 0.78
CA ALA A 135 7.25 14.29 1.95
C ALA A 135 6.41 14.25 3.24
N HIS A 136 6.94 13.59 4.27
CA HIS A 136 6.31 13.36 5.58
C HIS A 136 5.02 12.52 5.58
N SER A 137 4.64 11.93 4.44
CA SER A 137 3.51 10.99 4.38
C SER A 137 3.93 9.58 4.77
N PHE A 138 3.00 8.83 5.35
CA PHE A 138 3.18 7.40 5.56
C PHE A 138 3.19 6.67 4.21
N VAL A 139 4.18 5.80 4.03
CA VAL A 139 4.34 4.97 2.82
C VAL A 139 3.62 3.65 3.05
N ASN A 140 2.58 3.38 2.27
CA ASN A 140 1.87 2.11 2.36
C ASN A 140 2.79 0.96 1.90
N THR A 141 2.98 -0.03 2.78
CA THR A 141 3.84 -1.19 2.54
C THR A 141 3.02 -2.45 2.32
N LYS A 142 1.94 -2.65 3.08
CA LYS A 142 1.11 -3.84 3.00
C LYS A 142 -0.37 -3.52 3.14
N SER A 143 -1.20 -4.34 2.52
CA SER A 143 -2.58 -4.46 2.98
C SER A 143 -3.07 -5.89 3.13
N ALA A 144 -3.51 -6.18 4.35
CA ALA A 144 -4.19 -7.38 4.86
C ALA A 144 -5.70 -7.40 4.63
N GLY A 145 -6.32 -8.56 4.42
CA GLY A 145 -7.70 -8.77 4.88
C GLY A 145 -7.69 -9.01 6.39
N VAL A 146 -8.61 -8.40 7.14
CA VAL A 146 -8.63 -8.55 8.62
C VAL A 146 -8.81 -10.01 9.05
N LYS A 147 -9.53 -10.81 8.25
CA LYS A 147 -9.96 -12.18 8.60
C LYS A 147 -8.84 -13.23 8.58
N SER A 148 -7.65 -12.87 8.10
CA SER A 148 -6.49 -13.76 8.00
C SER A 148 -5.17 -13.09 8.40
N PHE A 149 -5.22 -11.88 8.97
CA PHE A 149 -4.04 -11.08 9.23
C PHE A 149 -3.10 -11.69 10.28
N ILE A 150 -3.63 -12.08 11.43
CA ILE A 150 -2.86 -12.66 12.54
C ILE A 150 -2.29 -14.00 12.11
N GLU A 151 -3.13 -14.87 11.54
CA GLU A 151 -2.69 -16.16 11.02
C GLU A 151 -1.57 -15.97 9.99
N LYS A 152 -1.76 -15.11 8.99
CA LYS A 152 -0.79 -14.95 7.91
C LYS A 152 0.59 -14.46 8.35
N TYR A 153 0.65 -13.47 9.25
CA TYR A 153 1.92 -12.80 9.57
C TYR A 153 2.52 -13.25 10.91
N PHE A 154 1.71 -13.82 11.80
CA PHE A 154 2.13 -14.22 13.13
C PHE A 154 1.96 -15.73 13.37
N THR A 155 1.74 -16.55 12.31
CA THR A 155 1.70 -18.03 12.36
C THR A 155 2.75 -18.68 13.27
N PRO A 156 4.01 -18.20 13.34
CA PRO A 156 5.00 -18.81 14.23
C PRO A 156 4.63 -18.81 15.72
N PHE A 157 3.74 -17.91 16.16
CA PHE A 157 3.22 -17.91 17.53
C PHE A 157 2.16 -18.99 17.69
N ARG A 158 2.27 -19.78 18.76
CA ARG A 158 1.37 -20.93 19.03
C ARG A 158 -0.12 -20.54 19.05
N ARG A 159 -0.43 -19.33 19.55
CA ARG A 159 -1.80 -18.83 19.71
C ARG A 159 -2.33 -18.02 18.52
N ALA A 160 -1.60 -17.97 17.40
CA ALA A 160 -1.99 -17.15 16.26
C ALA A 160 -3.38 -17.49 15.70
N LEU A 161 -3.71 -18.78 15.58
CA LEU A 161 -5.02 -19.22 15.08
C LEU A 161 -6.17 -18.90 16.05
N GLU A 162 -5.92 -19.08 17.35
CA GLU A 162 -6.85 -18.71 18.43
C GLU A 162 -7.17 -17.22 18.37
N PHE A 163 -6.13 -16.37 18.33
CA PHE A 163 -6.30 -14.92 18.25
C PHE A 163 -6.92 -14.45 16.93
N GLN A 164 -6.66 -15.13 15.81
CA GLN A 164 -7.36 -14.83 14.55
C GLN A 164 -8.87 -15.12 14.68
N THR A 165 -9.25 -16.17 15.39
CA THR A 165 -10.66 -16.53 15.63
C THR A 165 -11.34 -15.48 16.50
N GLU A 166 -10.69 -15.04 17.60
CA GLU A 166 -11.19 -13.95 18.44
C GLU A 166 -11.34 -12.63 17.67
N LEU A 167 -10.35 -12.29 16.82
CA LEU A 167 -10.41 -11.10 15.98
C LEU A 167 -11.57 -11.18 14.99
N ASN A 168 -11.82 -12.35 14.39
CA ASN A 168 -12.93 -12.55 13.46
C ASN A 168 -14.29 -12.33 14.15
N GLN A 169 -14.47 -12.84 15.36
CA GLN A 169 -15.68 -12.60 16.15
C GLN A 169 -15.85 -11.11 16.49
N ARG A 170 -14.75 -10.42 16.85
CA ARG A 170 -14.79 -8.97 17.11
C ARG A 170 -15.20 -8.17 15.88
N VAL A 171 -14.69 -8.54 14.69
CA VAL A 171 -15.07 -7.92 13.41
C VAL A 171 -16.56 -8.11 13.13
N GLU A 172 -17.07 -9.32 13.31
CA GLU A 172 -18.48 -9.64 13.08
C GLU A 172 -19.39 -8.86 14.01
N LEU A 173 -19.13 -8.88 15.33
CA LEU A 173 -19.92 -8.13 16.30
C LEU A 173 -19.94 -6.63 16.00
N SER A 174 -18.79 -6.06 15.64
CA SER A 174 -18.69 -4.63 15.33
C SER A 174 -19.44 -4.28 14.04
N PHE A 175 -19.37 -5.15 13.03
CA PHE A 175 -20.10 -4.99 11.77
C PHE A 175 -21.63 -5.08 11.96
N LEU A 176 -22.11 -6.07 12.70
CA LEU A 176 -23.55 -6.24 12.95
C LEU A 176 -24.11 -5.08 13.78
N SER A 177 -23.35 -4.61 14.78
CA SER A 177 -23.72 -3.43 15.55
C SER A 177 -23.80 -2.18 14.67
N MET A 178 -22.80 -1.94 13.81
CA MET A 178 -22.80 -0.84 12.85
C MET A 178 -24.00 -0.93 11.89
N ALA A 179 -24.24 -2.10 11.32
CA ALA A 179 -25.34 -2.32 10.40
C ALA A 179 -26.68 -2.02 11.08
N LYS A 180 -26.92 -2.54 12.29
CA LYS A 180 -28.14 -2.24 13.04
C LYS A 180 -28.34 -0.75 13.26
N THR A 181 -27.33 -0.05 13.81
CA THR A 181 -27.41 1.39 14.08
C THR A 181 -27.70 2.19 12.81
N LEU A 182 -27.05 1.85 11.69
CA LEU A 182 -27.26 2.57 10.44
C LEU A 182 -28.65 2.31 9.82
N HIS A 183 -29.19 1.09 9.94
CA HIS A 183 -30.57 0.82 9.53
C HIS A 183 -31.56 1.60 10.41
N ASP A 184 -31.35 1.64 11.72
CA ASP A 184 -32.18 2.41 12.65
C ASP A 184 -32.17 3.91 12.30
N MET A 185 -30.99 4.48 12.03
CA MET A 185 -30.83 5.87 11.59
C MET A 185 -31.53 6.16 10.25
N ALA A 186 -31.56 5.17 9.35
CA ALA A 186 -32.21 5.28 8.04
C ALA A 186 -33.71 4.95 8.07
N GLY A 187 -34.28 4.58 9.23
CA GLY A 187 -35.67 4.14 9.35
C GLY A 187 -35.95 2.82 8.63
N LEU A 188 -34.95 1.97 8.45
CA LEU A 188 -35.05 0.68 7.79
C LEU A 188 -35.09 -0.48 8.80
N ASN A 189 -35.80 -1.55 8.45
CA ASN A 189 -35.83 -2.77 9.27
C ASN A 189 -34.51 -3.54 9.15
N TYR A 190 -33.77 -3.69 10.24
CA TYR A 190 -32.55 -4.50 10.29
C TYR A 190 -32.84 -6.02 10.18
N GLN A 191 -32.13 -6.73 9.29
CA GLN A 191 -32.11 -8.21 9.25
C GLN A 191 -30.68 -8.72 9.01
N ASN A 192 -29.90 -8.79 10.10
CA ASN A 192 -28.60 -9.46 10.12
C ASN A 192 -27.58 -8.96 9.08
N GLY A 193 -27.33 -7.65 9.05
CA GLY A 193 -26.35 -7.00 8.19
C GLY A 193 -26.97 -6.03 7.19
N PHE A 194 -26.21 -5.67 6.15
CA PHE A 194 -26.71 -4.91 5.01
C PHE A 194 -27.24 -5.85 3.94
N ASP A 195 -28.43 -5.53 3.42
CA ASP A 195 -29.09 -6.33 2.40
C ASP A 195 -29.61 -5.47 1.25
N GLN A 196 -30.47 -6.04 0.42
CA GLN A 196 -31.04 -5.37 -0.74
C GLN A 196 -31.86 -4.13 -0.36
N ARG A 197 -32.46 -4.07 0.84
CA ARG A 197 -33.29 -2.93 1.28
C ARG A 197 -32.48 -1.66 1.47
N TRP A 198 -31.23 -1.77 1.89
CA TRP A 198 -30.30 -0.63 1.95
C TRP A 198 -30.10 -0.01 0.56
N LYS A 199 -29.92 -0.87 -0.46
CA LYS A 199 -29.72 -0.45 -1.85
C LYS A 199 -31.00 0.09 -2.48
N ASP A 200 -32.14 -0.56 -2.22
CA ASP A 200 -33.45 -0.16 -2.73
C ASP A 200 -33.90 1.20 -2.16
N ALA A 201 -33.45 1.53 -0.94
CA ALA A 201 -33.62 2.85 -0.34
C ALA A 201 -32.71 3.93 -0.95
N GLY A 202 -31.85 3.59 -1.91
CA GLY A 202 -30.94 4.52 -2.57
C GLY A 202 -29.79 5.02 -1.67
N LEU A 203 -29.50 4.32 -0.58
CA LEU A 203 -28.50 4.78 0.40
C LEU A 203 -27.05 4.50 -0.06
N PRO A 204 -26.10 5.36 0.29
CA PRO A 204 -24.70 5.18 -0.10
C PRO A 204 -24.07 3.91 0.48
N GLU A 205 -23.10 3.34 -0.23
CA GLU A 205 -22.30 2.18 0.23
C GLU A 205 -20.82 2.54 0.50
N LEU A 206 -20.42 3.76 0.16
CA LEU A 206 -19.07 4.29 0.38
C LEU A 206 -19.09 5.20 1.61
N PRO A 207 -18.13 5.06 2.56
CA PRO A 207 -18.12 5.90 3.75
C PRO A 207 -18.10 7.40 3.44
N GLY A 208 -17.33 7.81 2.43
CA GLY A 208 -17.21 9.22 2.04
C GLY A 208 -18.43 9.82 1.35
N GLN A 209 -19.47 9.03 1.11
CA GLN A 209 -20.76 9.48 0.57
C GLN A 209 -21.85 9.54 1.65
N LEU A 210 -21.59 9.01 2.85
CA LEU A 210 -22.51 9.10 3.98
C LEU A 210 -22.53 10.52 4.55
N GLU A 211 -23.67 10.89 5.12
CA GLU A 211 -23.76 12.06 5.98
C GLU A 211 -22.88 11.90 7.21
N LYS A 212 -22.46 13.04 7.79
CA LYS A 212 -21.44 13.09 8.85
C LYS A 212 -21.75 12.17 10.04
N GLU A 213 -23.01 12.13 10.47
CA GLU A 213 -23.43 11.33 11.63
C GLU A 213 -23.37 9.82 11.33
N MET A 214 -23.87 9.40 10.17
CA MET A 214 -23.77 8.00 9.73
C MET A 214 -22.32 7.58 9.51
N ASN A 215 -21.50 8.48 8.95
CA ASN A 215 -20.07 8.21 8.77
C ASN A 215 -19.35 8.01 10.12
N ALA A 216 -19.71 8.78 11.14
CA ALA A 216 -19.15 8.62 12.49
C ALA A 216 -19.42 7.21 13.05
N VAL A 217 -20.61 6.65 12.82
CA VAL A 217 -20.94 5.27 13.21
C VAL A 217 -20.04 4.25 12.49
N VAL A 218 -19.76 4.47 11.20
CA VAL A 218 -18.84 3.61 10.43
C VAL A 218 -17.44 3.65 11.02
N VAL A 219 -16.91 4.84 11.30
CA VAL A 219 -15.57 5.01 11.88
C VAL A 219 -15.50 4.39 13.28
N GLU A 220 -16.52 4.59 14.11
CA GLU A 220 -16.60 4.02 15.46
C GLU A 220 -16.53 2.49 15.44
N SER A 221 -17.18 1.86 14.46
CA SER A 221 -17.20 0.40 14.32
C SER A 221 -15.82 -0.23 14.13
N TYR A 222 -14.83 0.54 13.68
CA TYR A 222 -13.46 0.05 13.48
C TYR A 222 -12.60 0.11 14.74
N ARG A 223 -12.98 0.92 15.74
CA ARG A 223 -12.22 1.11 16.98
C ARG A 223 -12.06 -0.19 17.80
N PRO A 224 -13.13 -0.98 18.05
CA PRO A 224 -12.98 -2.25 18.77
C PRO A 224 -12.09 -3.26 18.04
N VAL A 225 -12.03 -3.19 16.71
CA VAL A 225 -11.21 -4.08 15.88
C VAL A 225 -9.74 -3.70 15.99
N ILE A 226 -9.39 -2.42 15.84
CA ILE A 226 -7.99 -1.99 15.97
C ILE A 226 -7.47 -2.18 17.40
N ALA A 227 -8.31 -1.96 18.41
CA ALA A 227 -7.97 -2.21 19.81
C ALA A 227 -7.63 -3.69 20.06
N LYS A 228 -8.44 -4.61 19.52
CA LYS A 228 -8.16 -6.05 19.64
C LYS A 228 -6.88 -6.45 18.90
N ILE A 229 -6.60 -5.87 17.73
CA ILE A 229 -5.32 -6.09 17.03
C ILE A 229 -4.15 -5.63 17.91
N ARG A 230 -4.23 -4.41 18.49
CA ARG A 230 -3.19 -3.88 19.36
C ARG A 230 -2.95 -4.77 20.58
N GLU A 231 -4.02 -5.23 21.23
CA GLU A 231 -3.97 -6.17 22.35
C GLU A 231 -3.22 -7.46 21.98
N ILE A 232 -3.60 -8.09 20.86
CA ILE A 232 -2.96 -9.33 20.38
C ILE A 232 -1.47 -9.10 20.09
N LEU A 233 -1.12 -8.01 19.40
CA LEU A 233 0.28 -7.73 19.07
C LEU A 233 1.13 -7.42 20.31
N LEU A 234 0.55 -6.77 21.33
CA LEU A 234 1.21 -6.57 22.62
C LEU A 234 1.49 -7.89 23.33
N ILE A 235 0.59 -8.87 23.22
CA ILE A 235 0.80 -10.21 23.79
C ILE A 235 1.97 -10.90 23.08
N PHE A 236 1.98 -10.93 21.74
CA PHE A 236 3.08 -11.53 20.99
C PHE A 236 4.43 -10.87 21.27
N HIS A 237 4.46 -9.53 21.35
CA HIS A 237 5.68 -8.81 21.70
C HIS A 237 6.20 -9.19 23.09
N LYS A 238 5.32 -9.40 24.07
CA LYS A 238 5.70 -9.83 25.42
C LYS A 238 6.12 -11.30 25.48
N GLU A 239 5.53 -12.15 24.66
CA GLU A 239 5.82 -13.59 24.62
C GLU A 239 7.22 -13.87 24.02
N ASP A 240 7.54 -13.25 22.88
CA ASP A 240 8.83 -13.37 22.23
C ASP A 240 9.12 -12.12 21.37
N PRO A 241 9.88 -11.13 21.89
CA PRO A 241 10.20 -9.89 21.18
C PRO A 241 10.94 -10.13 19.85
N VAL A 242 11.85 -11.10 19.81
CA VAL A 242 12.70 -11.38 18.63
C VAL A 242 11.86 -12.00 17.53
N LEU A 243 11.03 -12.98 17.87
CA LEU A 243 10.07 -13.56 16.94
C LEU A 243 9.05 -12.53 16.45
N PHE A 244 8.58 -11.66 17.35
CA PHE A 244 7.66 -10.59 17.02
C PHE A 244 8.24 -9.64 15.97
N GLN A 245 9.47 -9.15 16.18
CA GLN A 245 10.17 -8.30 15.20
C GLN A 245 10.31 -8.99 13.84
N ARG A 246 10.64 -10.30 13.83
CA ARG A 246 10.69 -11.09 12.59
C ARG A 246 9.34 -11.11 11.86
N CYS A 247 8.23 -11.20 12.59
CA CYS A 247 6.87 -11.18 12.04
C CYS A 247 6.45 -9.78 11.53
N LEU A 248 7.07 -8.70 12.01
CA LEU A 248 6.83 -7.35 11.51
C LEU A 248 7.49 -7.07 10.15
N ARG A 249 8.58 -7.75 9.79
CA ARG A 249 9.33 -7.46 8.55
C ARG A 249 8.46 -7.48 7.27
N PRO A 250 7.58 -8.48 7.05
CA PRO A 250 6.67 -8.46 5.91
C PRO A 250 5.66 -7.29 5.94
N LEU A 251 5.33 -6.77 7.13
CA LEU A 251 4.44 -5.61 7.29
C LEU A 251 5.16 -4.29 7.00
N LEU A 252 6.46 -4.23 7.21
CA LEU A 252 7.35 -3.14 6.78
C LEU A 252 7.64 -3.20 5.26
N GLY A 253 7.13 -4.22 4.57
CA GLY A 253 7.29 -4.42 3.12
C GLY A 253 8.60 -5.11 2.74
N PHE A 254 9.26 -5.76 3.70
CA PHE A 254 10.44 -6.61 3.48
C PHE A 254 10.06 -8.08 3.64
N GLY A 255 8.97 -8.49 2.97
CA GLY A 255 8.48 -9.87 3.04
C GLY A 255 9.34 -10.88 2.28
N LYS A 256 10.26 -10.38 1.42
CA LYS A 256 11.16 -11.18 0.61
C LYS A 256 12.60 -10.73 0.84
N GLN A 257 13.49 -11.71 1.01
CA GLN A 257 14.92 -11.47 1.11
C GLN A 257 15.45 -10.88 -0.22
N GLY A 258 16.37 -9.93 -0.13
CA GLY A 258 16.98 -9.27 -1.30
C GLY A 258 16.10 -8.22 -2.00
N LEU A 259 14.88 -7.94 -1.51
CA LEU A 259 14.07 -6.83 -2.03
C LEU A 259 14.70 -5.50 -1.64
N VAL A 260 14.94 -4.66 -2.65
CA VAL A 260 15.32 -3.25 -2.49
C VAL A 260 14.05 -2.41 -2.52
N GLN A 261 13.78 -1.67 -1.46
CA GLN A 261 12.74 -0.66 -1.45
C GLN A 261 13.34 0.71 -1.76
N LEU A 262 12.81 1.38 -2.78
CA LEU A 262 13.19 2.73 -3.16
C LEU A 262 11.98 3.65 -3.06
N THR A 263 12.03 4.61 -2.14
CA THR A 263 10.98 5.61 -1.96
C THR A 263 11.46 6.98 -2.40
N CYS A 264 10.80 7.52 -3.42
CA CYS A 264 10.95 8.90 -3.85
C CYS A 264 9.97 9.79 -3.09
N TYR A 265 10.48 10.74 -2.32
CA TYR A 265 9.66 11.75 -1.66
C TYR A 265 9.67 13.05 -2.45
N HIS A 266 8.49 13.59 -2.68
CA HIS A 266 8.30 14.89 -3.34
C HIS A 266 7.55 15.86 -2.43
N GLN A 267 7.78 17.16 -2.60
CA GLN A 267 7.14 18.21 -1.83
C GLN A 267 6.65 19.35 -2.73
N VAL A 268 5.90 20.27 -2.13
CA VAL A 268 5.63 21.58 -2.73
C VAL A 268 6.70 22.53 -2.21
N LYS A 269 7.45 23.17 -3.10
CA LYS A 269 8.48 24.15 -2.75
C LYS A 269 8.34 25.35 -3.67
N ASP A 270 8.30 26.55 -3.08
CA ASP A 270 8.16 27.82 -3.80
C ASP A 270 6.97 27.85 -4.77
N GLY A 271 5.84 27.28 -4.34
CA GLY A 271 4.61 27.18 -5.13
C GLY A 271 4.62 26.14 -6.25
N LYS A 272 5.75 25.46 -6.50
CA LYS A 272 5.85 24.39 -7.51
C LYS A 272 5.61 23.03 -6.85
N LYS A 273 4.73 22.22 -7.44
CA LYS A 273 4.48 20.85 -6.94
C LYS A 273 5.60 19.90 -7.38
N TYR A 274 5.60 18.72 -6.77
CA TYR A 274 6.42 17.57 -7.17
C TYR A 274 7.94 17.82 -7.20
N GLN A 275 8.42 18.76 -6.39
CA GLN A 275 9.85 19.00 -6.23
C GLN A 275 10.47 17.86 -5.41
N LEU A 276 11.61 17.33 -5.85
CA LEU A 276 12.31 16.28 -5.11
C LEU A 276 12.63 16.75 -3.68
N TYR A 277 12.28 15.95 -2.69
CA TYR A 277 12.60 16.17 -1.28
C TYR A 277 13.75 15.26 -0.84
N SER A 278 13.54 13.95 -0.92
CA SER A 278 14.55 12.94 -0.57
C SER A 278 14.31 11.65 -1.36
N ILE A 279 15.32 10.78 -1.37
CA ILE A 279 15.24 9.42 -1.91
C ILE A 279 15.77 8.49 -0.84
N ASP A 280 14.87 7.65 -0.31
CA ASP A 280 15.21 6.65 0.68
C ASP A 280 15.37 5.31 -0.02
N MET A 281 16.42 4.57 0.33
CA MET A 281 16.69 3.25 -0.21
C MET A 281 17.04 2.32 0.94
N SER A 282 16.28 1.25 1.07
CA SER A 282 16.42 0.27 2.15
C SER A 282 16.41 -1.13 1.57
N SER A 283 17.23 -2.02 2.12
CA SER A 283 17.20 -3.44 1.84
C SER A 283 16.72 -4.20 3.08
N GLY A 284 16.14 -5.38 2.88
CA GLY A 284 15.72 -6.23 4.00
C GLY A 284 16.86 -6.64 4.95
N GLU A 285 18.10 -6.64 4.46
CA GLU A 285 19.30 -6.98 5.26
C GLU A 285 19.68 -5.87 6.24
N ASN A 286 19.52 -4.60 5.86
CA ASN A 286 19.82 -3.47 6.75
C ASN A 286 18.80 -3.36 7.88
N LEU A 287 17.54 -3.70 7.60
CA LEU A 287 16.43 -3.60 8.55
C LEU A 287 16.62 -4.46 9.80
N GLU A 288 17.35 -5.59 9.71
CA GLU A 288 17.61 -6.44 10.87
C GLU A 288 18.41 -5.73 11.96
N ASN A 289 19.32 -4.85 11.55
CA ASN A 289 20.17 -4.09 12.46
C ASN A 289 19.49 -2.81 12.96
N ASP A 290 18.51 -2.29 12.20
CA ASP A 290 17.83 -1.03 12.49
C ASP A 290 16.64 -1.19 13.46
N MET A 291 16.09 -2.40 13.59
CA MET A 291 14.98 -2.67 14.50
C MET A 291 15.46 -2.91 15.94
N THR A 292 15.23 -1.92 16.81
CA THR A 292 15.43 -2.06 18.26
C THR A 292 14.11 -2.41 18.99
N ASP A 293 14.10 -2.29 20.31
CA ASP A 293 12.91 -2.45 21.15
C ASP A 293 11.69 -1.75 20.55
N CYS A 294 10.58 -2.48 20.45
CA CYS A 294 9.36 -1.99 19.84
C CYS A 294 8.44 -1.34 20.89
N ILE A 295 8.16 -0.04 20.68
CA ILE A 295 7.30 0.77 21.54
C ILE A 295 5.94 0.95 20.87
N PHE A 296 4.87 0.58 21.57
CA PHE A 296 3.50 0.71 21.08
C PHE A 296 2.91 2.04 21.52
N GLU A 297 2.56 2.88 20.56
CA GLU A 297 1.84 4.12 20.84
C GLU A 297 0.38 3.85 21.25
N GLN A 298 -0.28 4.92 21.72
CA GLN A 298 -1.71 4.90 21.93
C GLN A 298 -2.46 4.81 20.60
N GLU A 299 -3.69 4.31 20.66
CA GLU A 299 -4.57 4.28 19.51
C GLU A 299 -4.96 5.69 19.10
N ASN A 300 -4.94 5.97 17.80
CA ASN A 300 -5.57 7.13 17.22
C ASN A 300 -7.02 6.76 16.85
N PRO A 301 -8.02 7.23 17.63
CA PRO A 301 -9.41 6.84 17.46
C PRO A 301 -10.06 7.44 16.21
N ASP A 302 -9.51 8.51 15.65
CA ASP A 302 -10.07 9.22 14.50
C ASP A 302 -9.87 8.46 13.19
N ILE A 303 -8.75 7.73 13.10
CA ILE A 303 -8.40 6.96 11.90
C ILE A 303 -8.34 5.45 12.16
N SER A 304 -8.67 5.00 13.37
CA SER A 304 -8.65 3.60 13.80
C SER A 304 -7.29 2.94 13.52
N SER A 305 -6.23 3.55 14.06
CA SER A 305 -4.86 3.08 13.90
C SER A 305 -4.06 3.13 15.20
N PHE A 306 -2.94 2.44 15.25
CA PHE A 306 -1.88 2.69 16.23
C PHE A 306 -0.52 2.58 15.55
N GLN A 307 0.53 3.03 16.23
CA GLN A 307 1.91 2.96 15.76
C GLN A 307 2.73 2.02 16.63
N ILE A 308 3.68 1.35 16.01
CA ILE A 308 4.74 0.57 16.64
C ILE A 308 6.05 1.18 16.16
N ASN A 309 6.80 1.79 17.08
CA ASN A 309 8.11 2.38 16.79
C ASN A 309 9.17 1.35 17.15
N CYS A 310 9.99 0.91 16.19
CA CYS A 310 11.08 -0.03 16.41
C CYS A 310 12.37 0.60 15.87
N GLY A 311 13.09 1.35 16.71
CA GLY A 311 14.26 2.13 16.31
C GLY A 311 13.88 3.30 15.40
N GLU A 312 14.55 3.41 14.25
CA GLU A 312 14.36 4.48 13.26
C GLU A 312 13.13 4.28 12.36
N VAL A 313 12.40 3.17 12.55
CA VAL A 313 11.25 2.80 11.73
C VAL A 313 9.97 2.82 12.56
N SER A 314 8.97 3.58 12.09
CA SER A 314 7.63 3.58 12.65
C SER A 314 6.66 2.83 11.72
N LEU A 315 5.99 1.80 12.25
CA LEU A 315 4.94 1.06 11.57
C LEU A 315 3.57 1.52 12.09
N GLN A 316 2.77 2.13 11.22
CA GLN A 316 1.35 2.36 11.47
C GLN A 316 0.52 1.17 10.99
N ILE A 317 -0.37 0.67 11.84
CA ILE A 317 -1.38 -0.33 11.52
C ILE A 317 -2.75 0.34 11.62
N ARG A 318 -3.54 0.30 10.55
CA ARG A 318 -4.85 0.95 10.44
C ARG A 318 -5.93 0.00 9.94
N VAL A 319 -7.09 -0.02 10.59
CA VAL A 319 -8.29 -0.71 10.09
C VAL A 319 -9.12 0.25 9.24
N LYS A 320 -9.55 -0.20 8.05
CA LYS A 320 -10.41 0.57 7.16
C LYS A 320 -11.31 -0.36 6.33
N PRO A 321 -12.39 0.13 5.68
CA PRO A 321 -13.19 -0.70 4.79
C PRO A 321 -12.39 -1.06 3.54
N MET A 322 -12.67 -2.23 2.95
CA MET A 322 -11.95 -2.67 1.75
C MET A 322 -12.32 -1.84 0.51
N ASN A 323 -13.62 -1.64 0.28
CA ASN A 323 -14.17 -0.78 -0.78
C ASN A 323 -15.50 -0.16 -0.34
N LYS A 324 -16.41 -0.99 0.19
CA LYS A 324 -17.72 -0.59 0.74
C LYS A 324 -17.76 -0.90 2.23
N PHE A 325 -18.50 -0.11 3.01
CA PHE A 325 -18.73 -0.43 4.43
C PHE A 325 -19.87 -1.45 4.62
N THR A 326 -20.70 -1.66 3.59
CA THR A 326 -21.84 -2.59 3.61
C THR A 326 -21.41 -4.06 3.52
N SER A 327 -20.14 -4.35 3.28
CA SER A 327 -19.59 -5.69 3.32
C SER A 327 -18.74 -5.91 4.58
N MET A 328 -18.84 -7.11 5.15
CA MET A 328 -18.04 -7.55 6.30
C MET A 328 -16.60 -7.91 5.87
N ALA A 329 -15.97 -6.99 5.15
CA ALA A 329 -14.62 -7.11 4.61
C ALA A 329 -13.82 -5.86 5.00
N HIS A 330 -13.24 -5.89 6.20
CA HIS A 330 -12.27 -4.87 6.60
C HIS A 330 -10.87 -5.21 6.07
N LYS A 331 -10.12 -4.17 5.79
CA LYS A 331 -8.74 -4.21 5.34
C LYS A 331 -7.86 -3.61 6.43
N ILE A 332 -6.75 -4.27 6.71
CA ILE A 332 -5.67 -3.73 7.53
C ILE A 332 -4.66 -3.10 6.57
N ASN A 333 -4.40 -1.82 6.74
CA ASN A 333 -3.34 -1.10 6.07
C ASN A 333 -2.14 -1.01 7.00
N CYS A 334 -0.98 -1.43 6.49
CA CYS A 334 0.31 -1.20 7.12
C CYS A 334 1.05 -0.14 6.32
N SER A 335 1.62 0.83 7.02
CA SER A 335 2.38 1.90 6.40
C SER A 335 3.53 2.35 7.28
N ILE A 336 4.66 2.70 6.67
CA ILE A 336 5.86 3.09 7.37
C ILE A 336 6.10 4.59 7.28
N LYS A 337 6.78 5.13 8.28
CA LYS A 337 7.39 6.45 8.24
C LYS A 337 8.81 6.32 8.75
N ASN A 338 9.77 6.71 7.92
CA ASN A 338 11.16 6.84 8.33
C ASN A 338 11.31 8.19 9.04
N HIS A 339 12.06 8.20 10.15
CA HIS A 339 12.27 9.38 10.98
C HIS A 339 13.27 10.37 10.38
#